data_AF-E2A4A7-F1
#
_entry.id   AF-E2A4A7-F1
#
_cell.length_a   1.000
_cell.length_b   1.000
_cell.length_c   1.000
_cell.angle_alpha   90.00
_cell.angle_beta   90.00
_cell.angle_gamma   90.00
#
_symmetry.space_group_name_H-M   'P 1'
#
loop_
_entity.id
_entity.type
_entity.pdbx_description
1 polymer ?
#
loop_
_entity_poly.entity_id
_entity_poly.type
_entity_poly.pdbx_seq_one_letter_code
_entity_poly.pdbx_strand_id
1 'polypeptide(L)' 'PPYSPYMALCDFFLFPKIKRTLKGRRFTSIDEIKSASLKELKAIPKIEFQKCFGDWKKRWHKCIISNGDY' A
#
# COMPACT_ATOMS: atom_id res chain seq x y z
N PRO A 1 -7.38 -0.03 -15.14
CA PRO A 1 -6.67 0.22 -16.41
C PRO A 1 -5.20 -0.21 -16.32
N PRO A 2 -4.56 -0.58 -17.43
CA PRO A 2 -3.10 -0.66 -17.52
C PRO A 2 -2.47 0.65 -17.02
N TYR A 3 -1.32 0.57 -16.33
CA TYR A 3 -0.59 1.73 -15.79
C TYR A 3 -1.37 2.58 -14.75
N SER A 4 -2.24 1.95 -13.95
CA SER A 4 -2.96 2.63 -12.85
C SER A 4 -2.50 2.25 -11.44
N PRO A 5 -1.29 2.70 -11.02
CA PRO A 5 -0.79 2.44 -9.67
C PRO A 5 -1.70 3.02 -8.57
N TYR A 6 -2.45 4.09 -8.87
CA TYR A 6 -3.43 4.68 -7.94
C TYR A 6 -4.66 3.80 -7.67
N MET A 7 -4.89 2.78 -8.52
CA MET A 7 -5.94 1.78 -8.36
C MET A 7 -5.45 0.47 -7.75
N ALA A 8 -4.15 0.23 -7.68
CA ALA A 8 -3.60 -0.99 -7.11
C ALA A 8 -3.40 -0.81 -5.60
N LEU A 9 -4.17 -1.55 -4.78
CA LEU A 9 -4.09 -1.52 -3.31
C LEU A 9 -2.66 -1.66 -2.78
N CYS A 10 -1.87 -2.52 -3.43
CA CYS A 10 -0.47 -2.74 -3.07
C CYS A 10 0.36 -1.46 -3.24
N ASP A 11 0.19 -0.75 -4.35
CA ASP A 11 1.03 0.39 -4.73
C ASP A 11 0.70 1.66 -3.94
N PHE A 12 -0.57 1.93 -3.65
CA PHE A 12 -0.95 3.15 -2.94
C PHE A 12 -1.10 3.01 -1.42
N PHE A 13 -1.21 1.79 -0.90
CA PHE A 13 -1.43 1.55 0.54
C PHE A 13 -0.36 0.65 1.15
N LEU A 14 -0.21 -0.59 0.65
CA LEU A 14 0.61 -1.59 1.32
C LEU A 14 2.11 -1.24 1.28
N PHE A 15 2.66 -1.01 0.09
CA PHE A 15 4.07 -0.71 -0.09
C PHE A 15 4.47 0.62 0.57
N PRO A 16 3.73 1.73 0.44
CA PRO A 16 4.06 2.96 1.14
C PRO A 16 4.14 2.77 2.65
N LYS A 17 3.21 2.01 3.24
CA LYS A 17 3.16 1.79 4.68
C LYS A 17 4.37 1.00 5.19
N ILE A 18 4.71 -0.10 4.53
CA ILE A 18 5.88 -0.92 4.87
C ILE A 18 7.17 -0.14 4.62
N LYS A 19 7.31 0.47 3.44
CA LYS A 19 8.50 1.25 3.09
C LYS A 19 8.73 2.39 4.07
N ARG A 20 7.68 3.06 4.56
CA ARG A 20 7.80 4.12 5.56
C ARG A 20 8.42 3.61 6.86
N THR A 21 8.00 2.45 7.36
CA THR A 21 8.55 1.92 8.61
C THR A 21 9.97 1.37 8.48
N LEU A 22 10.30 0.83 7.30
CA LEU A 22 11.64 0.29 7.03
C LEU A 22 12.64 1.36 6.55
N LYS A 23 12.16 2.56 6.21
CA LYS A 23 13.00 3.66 5.69
C LYS A 23 14.12 4.00 6.66
N GLY A 24 15.34 4.12 6.14
CA GLY A 24 16.52 4.52 6.92
C GLY A 24 17.15 3.39 7.76
N ARG A 25 16.54 2.20 7.81
CA ARG A 25 17.16 1.03 8.44
C ARG A 25 18.10 0.33 7.47
N ARG A 26 19.30 -0.02 7.94
CA ARG A 26 20.23 -0.89 7.20
C ARG A 26 20.02 -2.32 7.68
N PHE A 27 19.89 -3.24 6.73
CA PHE A 27 19.80 -4.67 6.99
C PHE A 27 21.08 -5.33 6.50
N THR A 28 21.58 -6.29 7.28
CA THR A 28 22.82 -7.02 7.01
C THR A 28 22.58 -8.27 6.16
N SER A 29 21.35 -8.77 6.14
CA SER A 29 20.98 -9.96 5.39
C SER A 29 19.58 -9.88 4.77
N ILE A 30 19.33 -10.73 3.78
CA ILE A 30 18.02 -10.90 3.15
C ILE A 30 16.98 -11.42 4.16
N ASP A 31 17.38 -12.30 5.08
CA ASP A 31 16.46 -12.86 6.06
C ASP A 31 16.04 -11.83 7.10
N GLU A 32 16.94 -10.90 7.46
CA GLU A 32 16.63 -9.78 8.34
C GLU A 32 15.55 -8.86 7.75
N ILE A 33 15.71 -8.46 6.47
CA ILE A 33 14.70 -7.62 5.81
C ILE A 33 13.38 -8.38 5.58
N LYS A 34 13.41 -9.69 5.27
CA LYS A 34 12.20 -10.51 5.16
C LYS A 34 11.45 -10.57 6.49
N SER A 35 12.15 -10.84 7.59
CA SER A 35 11.57 -10.92 8.93
C SER A 35 10.99 -9.57 9.37
N ALA A 36 11.72 -8.47 9.17
CA ALA A 36 11.24 -7.12 9.46
C ALA A 36 10.00 -6.77 8.63
N SER A 37 10.00 -7.06 7.32
CA SER A 37 8.87 -6.82 6.44
C SER A 37 7.64 -7.63 6.85
N LEU A 38 7.82 -8.91 7.21
CA LEU A 38 6.74 -9.78 7.68
C LEU A 38 6.15 -9.30 9.00
N LYS A 39 6.99 -8.81 9.92
CA LYS A 39 6.55 -8.22 11.18
C LYS A 39 5.68 -6.99 10.94
N GLU A 40 6.12 -6.07 10.08
CA GLU A 40 5.34 -4.88 9.73
C GLU A 40 4.01 -5.24 9.05
N LEU A 41 4.02 -6.22 8.14
CA LEU A 41 2.81 -6.73 7.50
C LEU A 41 1.79 -7.27 8.51
N LYS A 42 2.24 -8.09 9.47
CA LYS A 42 1.39 -8.66 10.52
C LYS A 42 0.87 -7.61 11.51
N ALA A 43 1.59 -6.51 11.67
CA ALA A 43 1.19 -5.42 12.55
C ALA A 43 0.09 -4.53 11.97
N ILE A 44 -0.25 -4.64 10.67
CA ILE A 44 -1.32 -3.85 10.07
C ILE A 44 -2.67 -4.37 10.58
N PRO A 45 -3.44 -3.58 11.33
CA PRO A 45 -4.71 -4.03 11.87
C PRO A 45 -5.75 -4.13 10.75
N LYS A 46 -6.71 -5.06 10.91
CA LYS A 46 -7.79 -5.30 9.94
C LYS A 46 -8.56 -4.02 9.58
N ILE A 47 -8.77 -3.12 10.53
CA ILE A 47 -9.49 -1.85 10.32
C ILE A 47 -8.81 -0.95 9.28
N GLU A 48 -7.49 -0.99 9.17
CA GLU A 48 -6.75 -0.21 8.19
C GLU A 48 -6.99 -0.72 6.77
N PHE A 49 -7.11 -2.05 6.60
CA PHE A 49 -7.51 -2.63 5.31
C PHE A 49 -8.95 -2.23 4.97
N GLN A 50 -9.89 -2.30 5.92
CA GLN A 50 -11.27 -1.88 5.70
C GLN A 50 -11.37 -0.41 5.27
N LYS A 51 -10.65 0.48 5.95
CA LYS A 51 -10.55 1.90 5.58
C LYS A 51 -9.98 2.06 4.18
N CYS A 52 -8.92 1.32 3.85
CA CYS A 52 -8.30 1.34 2.54
C CYS A 52 -9.27 0.94 1.41
N PHE A 53 -10.07 -0.11 1.61
CA PHE A 53 -11.13 -0.48 0.65
C PHE A 53 -12.18 0.61 0.49
N GLY A 54 -12.54 1.31 1.57
CA GLY A 54 -13.43 2.47 1.51
C GLY A 54 -12.84 3.61 0.66
N ASP A 55 -11.57 3.94 0.87
CA ASP A 55 -10.89 4.97 0.09
C ASP A 55 -10.67 4.56 -1.37
N TRP A 56 -10.48 3.26 -1.62
CA TRP A 56 -10.39 2.71 -2.96
C TRP A 56 -11.69 2.92 -3.75
N LYS A 57 -12.85 2.66 -3.14
CA LYS A 57 -14.16 2.96 -3.75
C LYS A 57 -14.29 4.44 -4.12
N LYS A 58 -13.84 5.36 -3.27
CA LYS A 58 -13.86 6.80 -3.56
C LYS A 58 -12.97 7.15 -4.75
N ARG A 59 -11.78 6.54 -4.84
CA ARG A 59 -10.86 6.75 -5.97
C ARG A 59 -11.43 6.25 -7.28
N TRP A 60 -12.11 5.11 -7.28
CA TRP A 60 -12.83 4.62 -8.45
C TRP A 60 -13.90 5.61 -8.93
N HIS A 61 -14.72 6.15 -8.02
CA HIS A 61 -15.70 7.17 -8.38
C HIS A 61 -15.04 8.41 -8.99
N LYS A 62 -13.91 8.87 -8.43
CA LYS A 62 -13.16 9.99 -9.00
C LYS A 62 -12.63 9.70 -10.41
N CYS A 63 -12.10 8.50 -10.64
CA CYS A 63 -11.63 8.10 -11.96
C CYS A 63 -12.76 8.09 -12.99
N ILE A 64 -13.96 7.64 -12.60
CA ILE A 64 -15.15 7.67 -13.47
C ILE A 64 -15.53 9.12 -13.80
N ILE A 65 -15.63 9.99 -12.79
CA ILE A 65 -15.95 11.42 -12.98
C ILE A 65 -14.91 12.11 -13.88
N SER A 66 -13.64 11.71 -13.77
CA SER A 66 -12.53 12.28 -14.53
C SER A 66 -12.35 11.63 -15.91
N ASN A 67 -13.28 10.77 -16.37
CA ASN A 67 -13.18 10.02 -17.62
C ASN A 67 -11.84 9.27 -17.81
N GLY A 68 -11.24 8.80 -16.71
CA GLY A 68 -9.96 8.10 -16.73
C GLY A 68 -8.71 8.99 -16.61
N ASP A 69 -8.87 10.31 -16.48
CA ASP A 69 -7.76 11.24 -16.25
C ASP A 69 -7.25 11.20 -14.79
N TYR A 70 -6.00 11.61 -14.59
CA TYR A 70 -5.26 11.49 -13.32
C TYR A 70 -5.38 12.70 -12.38
#